data_AF-A0AAI8UTW8-F1
#
_entry.id   AF-A0AAI8UTW8-F1
#
_cell.length_a   1.000
_cell.length_b   1.000
_cell.length_c   1.000
_cell.angle_alpha   90.00
_cell.angle_beta   90.00
_cell.angle_gamma   90.00
#
_symmetry.space_group_name_H-M   'P 1'
#
loop_
_entity.id
_entity.type
_entity.pdbx_description
1 polymer ?
#
loop_
_entity_poly.entity_id
_entity_poly.type
_entity_poly.pdbx_seq_one_letter_code
_entity_poly.pdbx_strand_id
1 'polypeptide(L)'
;MALKFQNPIEIASLVCVLEDAVKKLIIVEKLHKPAVRANSQRGNAFLTRNSTTQILRITRDELLESGSYRCLKAYVQKQSDQQHKNANLNESHSQVLVEIKNAKKSIEDITRSGKQALQEETNTISEIVDDIQGELSCNAARMSLAERWEDAREQQNMFKCQMEEAKIETKVQEAVAAIDSEHRVDAEIENYLHLAIAKLKDEIENWTKRYDEEIAEREAELASLMETRNAALEKLERLNSEFTGRQKEIEDYLATKEDLRRSKEREEYLNKMATKIQAWWRGTMVRRHLGPYKYFSKIARPQKKGKGKKK
;
A
#
# COMPACT_ATOMS: atom_id res chain seq x y z
N MET A 1 132.50 1.65 -44.34
CA MET A 1 133.66 0.74 -44.29
C MET A 1 134.01 0.41 -45.73
N ALA A 2 135.16 0.89 -46.19
CA ALA A 2 135.41 1.22 -47.59
C ALA A 2 135.92 0.03 -48.41
N LEU A 3 135.14 -0.44 -49.38
CA LEU A 3 135.65 -1.23 -50.50
C LEU A 3 136.28 -0.25 -51.49
N LYS A 4 137.61 -0.14 -51.50
CA LYS A 4 138.35 0.54 -52.56
C LYS A 4 138.28 -0.35 -53.81
N PHE A 5 137.63 0.12 -54.86
CA PHE A 5 137.80 -0.44 -56.19
C PHE A 5 139.25 -0.23 -56.61
N GLN A 6 140.02 -1.31 -56.74
CA GLN A 6 141.46 -1.26 -57.02
C GLN A 6 141.79 -1.73 -58.45
N ASN A 7 140.82 -1.63 -59.36
CA ASN A 7 141.03 -1.96 -60.77
C ASN A 7 140.29 -0.96 -61.68
N PRO A 8 140.99 -0.15 -62.51
CA PRO A 8 140.37 0.83 -63.41
C PRO A 8 139.44 0.21 -64.47
N ILE A 9 139.51 -1.11 -64.66
CA ILE A 9 138.63 -1.87 -65.58
C ILE A 9 137.21 -2.04 -65.00
N GLU A 10 137.05 -2.11 -63.67
CA GLU A 10 135.72 -2.25 -63.04
C GLU A 10 134.93 -0.93 -63.00
N ILE A 11 135.62 0.21 -62.90
CA ILE A 11 134.99 1.54 -62.95
C ILE A 11 134.45 1.83 -64.35
N ALA A 12 135.21 1.48 -65.40
CA ALA A 12 134.73 1.57 -66.78
C ALA A 12 133.52 0.65 -67.02
N SER A 13 133.51 -0.55 -66.43
CA SER A 13 132.37 -1.48 -66.49
C SER A 13 131.11 -0.90 -65.85
N LEU A 14 131.22 -0.29 -64.66
CA LEU A 14 130.08 0.35 -63.98
C LEU A 14 129.56 1.60 -64.71
N VAL A 15 130.46 2.42 -65.29
CA VAL A 15 130.07 3.55 -66.13
C VAL A 15 129.37 3.06 -67.40
N CYS A 16 129.85 1.99 -68.02
CA CYS A 16 129.21 1.38 -69.19
C CYS A 16 127.83 0.80 -68.83
N VAL A 17 127.68 0.16 -67.66
CA VAL A 17 126.40 -0.35 -67.16
C VAL A 17 125.41 0.78 -66.87
N LEU A 18 125.89 1.92 -66.36
CA LEU A 18 125.05 3.10 -66.14
C LEU A 18 124.68 3.80 -67.45
N GLU A 19 125.60 3.89 -68.41
CA GLU A 19 125.27 4.39 -69.76
C GLU A 19 124.28 3.47 -70.48
N ASP A 20 124.44 2.15 -70.35
CA ASP A 20 123.54 1.16 -70.93
C ASP A 20 122.19 1.19 -70.20
N ALA A 21 122.15 1.43 -68.89
CA ALA A 21 120.92 1.64 -68.13
C ALA A 21 120.21 2.94 -68.53
N VAL A 22 120.94 4.05 -68.72
CA VAL A 22 120.40 5.33 -69.21
C VAL A 22 119.87 5.19 -70.64
N LYS A 23 120.61 4.51 -71.53
CA LYS A 23 120.17 4.22 -72.90
C LYS A 23 118.95 3.30 -72.91
N LYS A 24 118.92 2.24 -72.09
CA LYS A 24 117.77 1.34 -71.95
C LYS A 24 116.54 2.06 -71.40
N LEU A 25 116.71 3.00 -70.47
CA LEU A 25 115.62 3.85 -69.98
C LEU A 25 115.08 4.80 -71.05
N ILE A 26 115.94 5.41 -71.88
CA ILE A 26 115.53 6.22 -73.04
C ILE A 26 114.80 5.37 -74.08
N ILE A 27 115.18 4.10 -74.26
CA ILE A 27 114.49 3.17 -75.17
C ILE A 27 113.11 2.77 -74.62
N VAL A 28 112.99 2.55 -73.32
CA VAL A 28 111.69 2.30 -72.65
C VAL A 28 110.76 3.53 -72.73
N GLU A 29 111.32 4.74 -72.83
CA GLU A 29 110.57 5.99 -73.06
C GLU A 29 109.92 6.07 -74.45
N LYS A 30 110.51 5.41 -75.47
CA LYS A 30 110.00 5.44 -76.86
C LYS A 30 109.03 4.31 -77.22
N LEU A 31 108.95 3.23 -76.43
CA LEU A 31 108.17 2.02 -76.79
C LEU A 31 106.86 1.81 -76.02
N HIS A 32 106.38 2.80 -75.26
CA HIS A 32 105.08 2.67 -74.60
C HIS A 32 104.11 3.78 -75.01
N LYS A 33 103.32 3.52 -76.05
CA LYS A 33 101.99 4.13 -76.22
C LYS A 33 100.96 3.23 -75.51
N PRO A 34 100.35 3.65 -74.38
CA PRO A 34 99.22 2.93 -73.83
C PRO A 34 97.91 3.68 -74.06
N ALA A 35 96.90 2.89 -74.40
CA ALA A 35 95.50 3.28 -74.50
C ALA A 35 94.93 3.80 -73.16
N VAL A 36 93.85 4.57 -73.31
CA VAL A 36 93.18 5.36 -72.29
C VAL A 36 92.18 4.51 -71.50
N ARG A 37 92.42 4.35 -70.19
CA ARG A 37 91.37 4.25 -69.17
C ARG A 37 91.83 5.00 -67.92
N ALA A 38 90.97 5.88 -67.44
CA ALA A 38 91.17 6.83 -66.37
C ALA A 38 90.98 6.17 -65.00
N ASN A 39 91.92 6.40 -64.08
CA ASN A 39 91.62 6.87 -62.73
C ASN A 39 92.92 7.15 -61.95
N SER A 40 93.02 8.39 -61.47
CA SER A 40 93.80 9.01 -60.38
C SER A 40 95.24 8.59 -60.01
N GLN A 41 95.84 7.53 -60.57
CA GLN A 41 97.19 7.09 -60.18
C GLN A 41 98.30 7.50 -61.17
N ARG A 42 97.99 8.00 -62.37
CA ARG A 42 99.02 8.31 -63.40
C ARG A 42 99.74 9.66 -63.22
N GLY A 43 99.14 10.64 -62.54
CA GLY A 43 99.80 11.95 -62.31
C GLY A 43 101.07 11.83 -61.46
N ASN A 44 101.07 10.91 -60.48
CA ASN A 44 102.20 10.72 -59.57
C ASN A 44 103.35 9.90 -60.18
N ALA A 45 103.08 9.08 -61.20
CA ALA A 45 104.09 8.24 -61.87
C ALA A 45 104.91 9.01 -62.94
N PHE A 46 104.35 10.07 -63.53
CA PHE A 46 105.03 10.87 -64.56
C PHE A 46 106.01 11.88 -63.94
N LEU A 47 105.65 12.49 -62.80
CA LEU A 47 106.54 13.39 -62.04
C LEU A 47 107.69 12.66 -61.34
N THR A 48 107.45 11.44 -60.84
CA THR A 48 108.50 10.62 -60.20
C THR A 48 109.52 10.06 -61.19
N ARG A 49 109.16 9.86 -62.46
CA ARG A 49 110.06 9.39 -63.53
C ARG A 49 111.07 10.45 -63.96
N ASN A 50 110.63 11.70 -64.18
CA ASN A 50 111.54 12.76 -64.60
C ASN A 50 112.53 13.17 -63.51
N SER A 51 112.13 13.11 -62.23
CA SER A 51 113.03 13.39 -61.10
C SER A 51 114.08 12.28 -60.88
N THR A 52 113.78 11.02 -61.21
CA THR A 52 114.77 9.93 -61.16
C THR A 52 115.83 10.08 -62.25
N THR A 53 115.43 10.46 -63.47
CA THR A 53 116.36 10.69 -64.60
C THR A 53 117.31 11.88 -64.34
N GLN A 54 116.80 12.94 -63.71
CA GLN A 54 117.60 14.12 -63.34
C GLN A 54 118.66 13.79 -62.28
N ILE A 55 118.31 12.95 -61.30
CA ILE A 55 119.21 12.57 -60.20
C ILE A 55 120.23 11.53 -60.64
N LEU A 56 119.87 10.61 -61.54
CA LEU A 56 120.85 9.69 -62.15
C LEU A 56 121.90 10.44 -62.98
N ARG A 57 121.53 11.54 -63.63
CA ARG A 57 122.49 12.44 -64.31
C ARG A 57 123.42 13.16 -63.33
N ILE A 58 122.89 13.71 -62.24
CA ILE A 58 123.70 14.38 -61.20
C ILE A 58 124.61 13.39 -60.47
N THR A 59 124.15 12.15 -60.27
CA THR A 59 124.94 11.09 -59.63
C THR A 59 126.05 10.58 -60.56
N ARG A 60 125.81 10.53 -61.88
CA ARG A 60 126.86 10.28 -62.89
C ARG A 60 127.96 11.35 -62.82
N ASP A 61 127.58 12.62 -62.70
CA ASP A 61 128.53 13.73 -62.64
C ASP A 61 129.31 13.74 -61.31
N GLU A 62 128.66 13.46 -60.17
CA GLU A 62 129.34 13.29 -58.86
C GLU A 62 130.33 12.11 -58.84
N LEU A 63 130.03 11.02 -59.56
CA LEU A 63 130.91 9.85 -59.68
C LEU A 63 132.16 10.12 -60.52
N LEU A 64 132.04 10.94 -61.57
CA LEU A 64 133.15 11.31 -62.47
C LEU A 64 134.14 12.28 -61.81
N GLU A 65 133.67 13.18 -60.94
CA GLU A 65 134.53 14.22 -60.34
C GLU A 65 135.07 13.86 -58.94
N SER A 66 134.34 13.09 -58.13
CA SER A 66 134.65 12.92 -56.70
C SER A 66 134.54 11.50 -56.15
N GLY A 67 134.13 10.53 -56.97
CA GLY A 67 133.98 9.13 -56.55
C GLY A 67 132.96 8.90 -55.44
N SER A 68 132.00 9.82 -55.23
CA SER A 68 130.98 9.75 -54.18
C SER A 68 129.56 9.79 -54.77
N TYR A 69 128.56 9.35 -54.00
CA TYR A 69 127.14 9.21 -54.45
C TYR A 69 126.16 9.85 -53.46
N ARG A 70 126.49 11.02 -52.94
CA ARG A 70 125.76 11.69 -51.83
C ARG A 70 124.37 12.17 -52.25
N CYS A 71 124.20 12.67 -53.48
CA CYS A 71 122.92 13.13 -53.99
C CYS A 71 121.87 12.01 -54.09
N LEU A 72 122.27 10.81 -54.54
CA LEU A 72 121.37 9.66 -54.58
C LEU A 72 120.96 9.22 -53.16
N LYS A 73 121.89 9.25 -52.20
CA LYS A 73 121.61 8.89 -50.80
C LYS A 73 120.61 9.85 -50.15
N ALA A 74 120.74 11.16 -50.36
CA ALA A 74 119.80 12.15 -49.83
C ALA A 74 118.40 12.05 -50.47
N TYR A 75 118.32 11.74 -51.77
CA TYR A 75 117.04 11.54 -52.45
C TYR A 75 116.34 10.24 -52.01
N VAL A 76 117.09 9.15 -51.85
CA VAL A 76 116.56 7.89 -51.30
C VAL A 76 116.08 8.09 -49.87
N GLN A 77 116.79 8.86 -49.03
CA GLN A 77 116.34 9.17 -47.68
C GLN A 77 115.06 10.01 -47.68
N LYS A 78 114.97 11.06 -48.52
CA LYS A 78 113.77 11.88 -48.66
C LYS A 78 112.57 11.10 -49.21
N GLN A 79 112.80 10.18 -50.14
CA GLN A 79 111.77 9.24 -50.60
C GLN A 79 111.34 8.27 -49.50
N SER A 80 112.29 7.76 -48.69
CA SER A 80 112.00 6.91 -47.54
C SER A 80 111.16 7.65 -46.49
N ASP A 81 111.52 8.89 -46.14
CA ASP A 81 110.78 9.70 -45.16
C ASP A 81 109.38 10.08 -45.67
N GLN A 82 109.23 10.34 -46.97
CA GLN A 82 107.93 10.61 -47.58
C GLN A 82 107.07 9.33 -47.66
N GLN A 83 107.68 8.17 -47.92
CA GLN A 83 107.00 6.88 -47.87
C GLN A 83 106.55 6.54 -46.44
N HIS A 84 107.37 6.82 -45.42
CA HIS A 84 106.99 6.66 -44.01
C HIS A 84 105.86 7.61 -43.61
N LYS A 85 105.88 8.88 -44.01
CA LYS A 85 104.77 9.82 -43.77
C LYS A 85 103.48 9.40 -44.47
N ASN A 86 103.58 8.93 -45.72
CA ASN A 86 102.43 8.42 -46.46
C ASN A 86 101.90 7.12 -45.86
N ALA A 87 102.77 6.23 -45.36
CA ALA A 87 102.36 5.02 -44.66
C ALA A 87 101.62 5.36 -43.36
N ASN A 88 102.14 6.28 -42.54
CA ASN A 88 101.50 6.72 -41.30
C ASN A 88 100.16 7.44 -41.55
N LEU A 89 100.08 8.29 -42.58
CA LEU A 89 98.83 8.94 -43.00
C LEU A 89 97.80 7.92 -43.49
N ASN A 90 98.23 6.91 -44.24
CA ASN A 90 97.35 5.87 -44.75
C ASN A 90 96.89 4.93 -43.63
N GLU A 91 97.74 4.66 -42.64
CA GLU A 91 97.40 3.90 -41.44
C GLU A 91 96.38 4.66 -40.57
N SER A 92 96.63 5.94 -40.30
CA SER A 92 95.69 6.82 -39.59
C SER A 92 94.36 6.98 -40.34
N HIS A 93 94.39 7.14 -41.67
CA HIS A 93 93.18 7.19 -42.49
C HIS A 93 92.44 5.85 -42.49
N SER A 94 93.15 4.72 -42.48
CA SER A 94 92.51 3.40 -42.34
C SER A 94 91.87 3.21 -40.97
N GLN A 95 92.49 3.71 -39.89
CA GLN A 95 91.92 3.72 -38.54
C GLN A 95 90.66 4.59 -38.46
N VAL A 96 90.68 5.81 -38.99
CA VAL A 96 89.49 6.69 -39.01
C VAL A 96 88.36 6.06 -39.83
N LEU A 97 88.66 5.38 -40.95
CA LEU A 97 87.65 4.66 -41.72
C LEU A 97 87.04 3.49 -40.94
N VAL A 98 87.84 2.78 -40.14
CA VAL A 98 87.35 1.73 -39.24
C VAL A 98 86.48 2.32 -38.13
N GLU A 99 86.87 3.43 -37.52
CA GLU A 99 86.08 4.13 -36.50
C GLU A 99 84.75 4.65 -37.06
N ILE A 100 84.74 5.26 -38.25
CA ILE A 100 83.52 5.70 -38.93
C ILE A 100 82.62 4.51 -39.25
N LYS A 101 83.20 3.40 -39.71
CA LYS A 101 82.44 2.17 -39.98
C LYS A 101 81.82 1.60 -38.70
N ASN A 102 82.56 1.59 -37.61
CA ASN A 102 82.08 1.11 -36.31
C ASN A 102 81.01 2.05 -35.73
N ALA A 103 81.18 3.37 -35.84
CA ALA A 103 80.20 4.36 -35.42
C ALA A 103 78.90 4.25 -36.24
N LYS A 104 79.00 4.12 -37.57
CA LYS A 104 77.82 3.87 -38.43
C LYS A 104 77.10 2.59 -38.05
N LYS A 105 77.84 1.50 -37.81
CA LYS A 105 77.25 0.23 -37.36
C LYS A 105 76.57 0.37 -36.00
N SER A 106 77.19 1.07 -35.05
CA SER A 106 76.61 1.35 -33.74
C SER A 106 75.34 2.20 -33.84
N ILE A 107 75.32 3.22 -34.71
CA ILE A 107 74.11 4.02 -34.99
C ILE A 107 73.01 3.15 -35.60
N GLU A 108 73.34 2.28 -36.57
CA GLU A 108 72.37 1.34 -37.16
C GLU A 108 71.82 0.35 -36.14
N ASP A 109 72.66 -0.18 -35.27
CA ASP A 109 72.27 -1.13 -34.23
C ASP A 109 71.40 -0.45 -33.15
N ILE A 110 71.74 0.77 -32.71
CA ILE A 110 70.91 1.58 -31.80
C ILE A 110 69.57 1.92 -32.46
N THR A 111 69.57 2.32 -33.74
CA THR A 111 68.34 2.64 -34.46
C THR A 111 67.46 1.40 -34.65
N ARG A 112 68.07 0.24 -34.91
CA ARG A 112 67.36 -1.05 -35.03
C ARG A 112 66.77 -1.48 -33.69
N SER A 113 67.56 -1.41 -32.62
CA SER A 113 67.11 -1.73 -31.26
C SER A 113 65.99 -0.77 -30.80
N GLY A 114 66.12 0.53 -31.06
CA GLY A 114 65.08 1.51 -30.76
C GLY A 114 63.78 1.25 -31.54
N LYS A 115 63.86 0.87 -32.83
CA LYS A 115 62.67 0.46 -33.61
C LYS A 115 62.03 -0.82 -33.09
N GLN A 116 62.84 -1.79 -32.65
CA GLN A 116 62.34 -3.02 -32.05
C GLN A 116 61.62 -2.76 -30.73
N ALA A 117 62.23 -1.98 -29.82
CA ALA A 117 61.60 -1.58 -28.57
C ALA A 117 60.30 -0.79 -28.81
N LEU A 118 60.28 0.13 -29.78
CA LEU A 118 59.07 0.87 -30.14
C LEU A 118 57.97 -0.05 -30.69
N GLN A 119 58.35 -1.07 -31.47
CA GLN A 119 57.42 -2.07 -31.99
C GLN A 119 56.87 -2.95 -30.86
N GLU A 120 57.70 -3.36 -29.91
CA GLU A 120 57.29 -4.11 -28.73
C GLU A 120 56.30 -3.29 -27.88
N GLU A 121 56.60 -2.02 -27.60
CA GLU A 121 55.67 -1.10 -26.92
C GLU A 121 54.39 -0.87 -27.72
N THR A 122 54.47 -0.78 -29.05
CA THR A 122 53.27 -0.64 -29.89
C THR A 122 52.40 -1.90 -29.83
N ASN A 123 53.01 -3.09 -29.80
CA ASN A 123 52.30 -4.35 -29.67
C ASN A 123 51.63 -4.47 -28.31
N THR A 124 52.31 -4.11 -27.21
CA THR A 124 51.71 -4.14 -25.87
C THR A 124 50.57 -3.13 -25.74
N ILE A 125 50.70 -1.94 -26.34
CA ILE A 125 49.60 -0.98 -26.42
C ILE A 125 48.42 -1.58 -27.18
N SER A 126 48.65 -2.27 -28.30
CA SER A 126 47.58 -2.92 -29.07
C SER A 126 46.86 -3.99 -28.25
N GLU A 127 47.60 -4.85 -27.55
CA GLU A 127 47.04 -5.89 -26.68
C GLU A 127 46.17 -5.27 -25.57
N ILE A 128 46.66 -4.23 -24.89
CA ILE A 128 45.91 -3.53 -23.85
C ILE A 128 44.64 -2.87 -24.42
N VAL A 129 44.72 -2.29 -25.62
CA VAL A 129 43.55 -1.69 -26.29
C VAL A 129 42.50 -2.75 -26.60
N ASP A 130 42.92 -3.92 -27.11
CA ASP A 130 42.03 -5.04 -27.40
C ASP A 130 41.38 -5.59 -26.10
N ASP A 131 42.14 -5.69 -25.01
CA ASP A 131 41.63 -6.08 -23.69
C ASP A 131 40.58 -5.09 -23.16
N ILE A 132 40.86 -3.79 -23.24
CA ILE A 132 39.90 -2.74 -22.82
C ILE A 132 38.64 -2.80 -23.68
N GLN A 133 38.77 -2.96 -24.99
CA GLN A 133 37.63 -3.05 -25.91
C GLN A 133 36.78 -4.30 -25.63
N GLY A 134 37.44 -5.42 -25.30
CA GLY A 134 36.81 -6.66 -24.86
C GLY A 134 36.01 -6.48 -23.56
N GLU A 135 36.62 -5.89 -22.54
CA GLU A 135 35.97 -5.61 -21.25
C GLU A 135 34.80 -4.63 -21.39
N LEU A 136 34.93 -3.59 -22.21
CA LEU A 136 33.82 -2.67 -22.50
C LEU A 136 32.62 -3.38 -23.15
N SER A 137 32.89 -4.27 -24.10
CA SER A 137 31.86 -5.07 -24.77
C SER A 137 31.18 -6.05 -23.80
N CYS A 138 31.97 -6.73 -22.97
CA CYS A 138 31.48 -7.60 -21.91
C CYS A 138 30.63 -6.83 -20.88
N ASN A 139 31.08 -5.64 -20.47
CA ASN A 139 30.36 -4.81 -19.51
C ASN A 139 29.02 -4.31 -20.09
N ALA A 140 29.01 -3.84 -21.35
CA ALA A 140 27.78 -3.48 -22.04
C ALA A 140 26.78 -4.64 -22.10
N ALA A 141 27.24 -5.86 -22.38
CA ALA A 141 26.39 -7.04 -22.37
C ALA A 141 25.85 -7.37 -20.96
N ARG A 142 26.68 -7.26 -19.92
CA ARG A 142 26.27 -7.45 -18.51
C ARG A 142 25.21 -6.42 -18.09
N MET A 143 25.40 -5.16 -18.44
CA MET A 143 24.44 -4.08 -18.17
C MET A 143 23.09 -4.34 -18.85
N SER A 144 23.10 -4.69 -20.15
CA SER A 144 21.85 -4.99 -20.86
C SER A 144 21.13 -6.22 -20.28
N LEU A 145 21.87 -7.24 -19.81
CA LEU A 145 21.27 -8.38 -19.13
C LEU A 145 20.63 -7.97 -17.79
N ALA A 146 21.32 -7.13 -17.02
CA ALA A 146 20.81 -6.62 -15.75
C ALA A 146 19.54 -5.79 -15.93
N GLU A 147 19.51 -4.88 -16.92
CA GLU A 147 18.32 -4.10 -17.28
C GLU A 147 17.14 -5.00 -17.64
N ARG A 148 17.33 -5.95 -18.57
CA ARG A 148 16.26 -6.89 -18.97
C ARG A 148 15.78 -7.75 -17.80
N TRP A 149 16.67 -8.10 -16.89
CA TRP A 149 16.32 -8.89 -15.70
C TRP A 149 15.46 -8.07 -14.73
N GLU A 150 15.84 -6.82 -14.47
CA GLU A 150 15.03 -5.93 -13.63
C GLU A 150 13.69 -5.60 -14.28
N ASP A 151 13.64 -5.33 -15.59
CA ASP A 151 12.39 -5.10 -16.33
C ASP A 151 11.45 -6.31 -16.20
N ALA A 152 11.96 -7.53 -16.42
CA ALA A 152 11.17 -8.75 -16.30
C ALA A 152 10.68 -8.98 -14.86
N ARG A 153 11.51 -8.65 -13.87
CA ARG A 153 11.16 -8.75 -12.45
C ARG A 153 10.09 -7.74 -12.06
N GLU A 154 10.21 -6.49 -12.53
CA GLU A 154 9.21 -5.45 -12.32
C GLU A 154 7.87 -5.85 -12.93
N GLN A 155 7.86 -6.30 -14.20
CA GLN A 155 6.65 -6.77 -14.87
C GLN A 155 6.00 -7.95 -14.15
N GLN A 156 6.81 -8.92 -13.69
CA GLN A 156 6.29 -10.06 -12.91
C GLN A 156 5.66 -9.60 -11.59
N ASN A 157 6.33 -8.68 -10.88
CA ASN A 157 5.80 -8.15 -9.62
C ASN A 157 4.52 -7.35 -9.84
N MET A 158 4.48 -6.51 -10.88
CA MET A 158 3.29 -5.76 -11.28
C MET A 158 2.12 -6.71 -11.53
N PHE A 159 2.33 -7.77 -12.31
CA PHE A 159 1.29 -8.75 -12.60
C PHE A 159 0.81 -9.50 -11.34
N LYS A 160 1.72 -9.87 -10.43
CA LYS A 160 1.36 -10.49 -9.14
C LYS A 160 0.51 -9.54 -8.29
N CYS A 161 0.91 -8.27 -8.20
CA CYS A 161 0.15 -7.25 -7.49
C CYS A 161 -1.26 -7.08 -8.09
N GLN A 162 -1.36 -6.93 -9.41
CA GLN A 162 -2.64 -6.80 -10.12
C GLN A 162 -3.55 -8.03 -9.91
N MET A 163 -2.99 -9.25 -9.93
CA MET A 163 -3.77 -10.47 -9.66
C MET A 163 -4.31 -10.50 -8.24
N GLU A 164 -3.50 -10.16 -7.23
CA GLU A 164 -3.96 -10.13 -5.84
C GLU A 164 -4.94 -8.99 -5.59
N GLU A 165 -4.71 -7.81 -6.18
CA GLU A 165 -5.63 -6.69 -6.14
C GLU A 165 -6.98 -7.05 -6.76
N ALA A 166 -6.99 -7.69 -7.93
CA ALA A 166 -8.23 -8.17 -8.56
C ALA A 166 -8.98 -9.19 -7.69
N LYS A 167 -8.28 -10.10 -7.01
CA LYS A 167 -8.91 -11.05 -6.06
C LYS A 167 -9.51 -10.35 -4.85
N ILE A 168 -8.86 -9.30 -4.35
CA ILE A 168 -9.39 -8.51 -3.23
C ILE A 168 -10.60 -7.71 -3.71
N GLU A 169 -10.51 -7.09 -4.89
CA GLU A 169 -11.60 -6.34 -5.50
C GLU A 169 -12.84 -7.21 -5.72
N THR A 170 -12.71 -8.43 -6.23
CA THR A 170 -13.85 -9.35 -6.36
C THR A 170 -14.47 -9.68 -5.01
N LYS A 171 -13.66 -9.89 -3.96
CA LYS A 171 -14.18 -10.14 -2.60
C LYS A 171 -14.91 -8.93 -2.03
N VAL A 172 -14.41 -7.72 -2.30
CA VAL A 172 -15.08 -6.47 -1.90
C VAL A 172 -16.42 -6.36 -2.61
N GLN A 173 -16.48 -6.62 -3.92
CA GLN A 173 -17.72 -6.58 -4.67
C GLN A 173 -18.74 -7.63 -4.21
N GLU A 174 -18.28 -8.86 -3.92
CA GLU A 174 -19.12 -9.91 -3.33
C GLU A 174 -19.67 -9.50 -1.95
N ALA A 175 -18.82 -8.90 -1.10
CA ALA A 175 -19.24 -8.42 0.22
C ALA A 175 -20.25 -7.26 0.12
N VAL A 176 -20.04 -6.31 -0.80
CA VAL A 176 -21.01 -5.21 -1.03
C VAL A 176 -22.34 -5.77 -1.53
N ALA A 177 -22.33 -6.69 -2.50
CA ALA A 177 -23.55 -7.32 -2.99
C ALA A 177 -24.30 -8.10 -1.88
N ALA A 178 -23.56 -8.74 -0.97
CA ALA A 178 -24.13 -9.41 0.19
C ALA A 178 -24.81 -8.40 1.15
N ILE A 179 -24.13 -7.30 1.48
CA ILE A 179 -24.66 -6.23 2.34
C ILE A 179 -25.92 -5.62 1.72
N ASP A 180 -25.91 -5.31 0.41
CA ASP A 180 -27.08 -4.76 -0.27
C ASP A 180 -28.27 -5.73 -0.24
N SER A 181 -27.99 -7.04 -0.35
CA SER A 181 -29.02 -8.08 -0.25
C SER A 181 -29.60 -8.19 1.16
N GLU A 182 -28.76 -8.09 2.19
CA GLU A 182 -29.16 -8.08 3.60
C GLU A 182 -30.01 -6.85 3.90
N HIS A 183 -29.57 -5.66 3.48
CA HIS A 183 -30.34 -4.43 3.66
C HIS A 183 -31.72 -4.51 3.00
N ARG A 184 -31.83 -5.13 1.82
CA ARG A 184 -33.13 -5.33 1.16
C ARG A 184 -34.04 -6.26 1.97
N VAL A 185 -33.51 -7.37 2.47
CA VAL A 185 -34.26 -8.32 3.30
C VAL A 185 -34.69 -7.66 4.62
N ASP A 186 -33.82 -6.90 5.26
CA ASP A 186 -34.12 -6.17 6.48
C ASP A 186 -35.25 -5.16 6.25
N ALA A 187 -35.21 -4.41 5.15
CA ALA A 187 -36.28 -3.48 4.79
C ALA A 187 -37.62 -4.19 4.54
N GLU A 188 -37.61 -5.39 3.94
CA GLU A 188 -38.81 -6.21 3.76
C GLU A 188 -39.36 -6.72 5.10
N ILE A 189 -38.48 -7.16 6.01
CA ILE A 189 -38.85 -7.59 7.37
C ILE A 189 -39.45 -6.42 8.15
N GLU A 190 -38.81 -5.25 8.15
CA GLU A 190 -39.32 -4.04 8.81
C GLU A 190 -40.70 -3.65 8.27
N ASN A 191 -40.87 -3.66 6.95
CA ASN A 191 -42.17 -3.37 6.32
C ASN A 191 -43.25 -4.38 6.72
N TYR A 192 -42.91 -5.68 6.76
CA TYR A 192 -43.83 -6.72 7.23
C TYR A 192 -44.22 -6.48 8.69
N LEU A 193 -43.25 -6.20 9.56
CA LEU A 193 -43.50 -5.93 10.98
C LEU A 193 -44.35 -4.68 11.18
N HIS A 194 -44.08 -3.59 10.46
CA HIS A 194 -44.91 -2.39 10.48
C HIS A 194 -46.34 -2.66 10.05
N LEU A 195 -46.54 -3.42 8.97
CA LEU A 195 -47.88 -3.80 8.52
C LEU A 195 -48.60 -4.69 9.54
N ALA A 196 -47.89 -5.64 10.15
CA ALA A 196 -48.46 -6.50 11.19
C ALA A 196 -48.87 -5.70 12.44
N ILE A 197 -48.02 -4.77 12.89
CA ILE A 197 -48.31 -3.87 14.00
C ILE A 197 -49.53 -2.99 13.67
N ALA A 198 -49.61 -2.44 12.45
CA ALA A 198 -50.75 -1.63 12.03
C ALA A 198 -52.06 -2.43 12.07
N LYS A 199 -52.07 -3.65 11.51
CA LYS A 199 -53.24 -4.55 11.57
C LYS A 199 -53.68 -4.86 13.00
N LEU A 200 -52.72 -5.18 13.88
CA LEU A 200 -53.02 -5.45 15.28
C LEU A 200 -53.57 -4.22 16.01
N LYS A 201 -53.06 -3.01 15.69
CA LYS A 201 -53.60 -1.76 16.23
C LYS A 201 -55.03 -1.52 15.77
N ASP A 202 -55.33 -1.73 14.49
CA ASP A 202 -56.68 -1.61 13.96
C ASP A 202 -57.64 -2.62 14.60
N GLU A 203 -57.19 -3.87 14.81
CA GLU A 203 -57.97 -4.88 15.52
C GLU A 203 -58.24 -4.47 16.97
N ILE A 204 -57.23 -3.98 17.69
CA ILE A 204 -57.39 -3.46 19.05
C ILE A 204 -58.41 -2.32 19.07
N GLU A 205 -58.28 -1.34 18.17
CA GLU A 205 -59.21 -0.22 18.09
C GLU A 205 -60.64 -0.67 17.81
N ASN A 206 -60.82 -1.63 16.90
CA ASN A 206 -62.13 -2.20 16.60
C ASN A 206 -62.73 -2.92 17.83
N TRP A 207 -61.94 -3.71 18.55
CA TRP A 207 -62.39 -4.37 19.78
C TRP A 207 -62.72 -3.36 20.88
N THR A 208 -61.89 -2.33 21.06
CA THR A 208 -62.16 -1.26 22.03
C THR A 208 -63.49 -0.58 21.72
N LYS A 209 -63.74 -0.16 20.46
CA LYS A 209 -65.01 0.45 20.06
C LYS A 209 -66.20 -0.46 20.34
N ARG A 210 -66.09 -1.74 20.00
CA ARG A 210 -67.15 -2.73 20.26
C ARG A 210 -67.44 -2.87 21.76
N TYR A 211 -66.41 -2.94 22.59
CA TYR A 211 -66.59 -3.03 24.04
C TYR A 211 -67.21 -1.76 24.61
N ASP A 212 -66.80 -0.58 24.14
CA ASP A 212 -67.39 0.69 24.58
C ASP A 212 -68.88 0.77 24.20
N GLU A 213 -69.25 0.32 22.99
CA GLU A 213 -70.65 0.22 22.54
C GLU A 213 -71.46 -0.78 23.39
N GLU A 214 -70.92 -1.99 23.62
CA GLU A 214 -71.58 -3.00 24.45
C GLU A 214 -71.74 -2.54 25.91
N ILE A 215 -70.75 -1.84 26.47
CA ILE A 215 -70.84 -1.26 27.81
C ILE A 215 -71.94 -0.19 27.85
N ALA A 216 -71.96 0.72 26.89
CA ALA A 216 -72.98 1.77 26.83
C ALA A 216 -74.40 1.20 26.69
N GLU A 217 -74.58 0.15 25.87
CA GLU A 217 -75.86 -0.55 25.74
C GLU A 217 -76.28 -1.18 27.08
N ARG A 218 -75.38 -1.88 27.76
CA ARG A 218 -75.67 -2.52 29.05
C ARG A 218 -75.94 -1.52 30.17
N GLU A 219 -75.24 -0.39 30.18
CA GLU A 219 -75.53 0.70 31.12
C GLU A 219 -76.91 1.29 30.88
N ALA A 220 -77.32 1.49 29.62
CA ALA A 220 -78.65 1.95 29.28
C ALA A 220 -79.74 0.94 29.67
N GLU A 221 -79.52 -0.36 29.41
CA GLU A 221 -80.40 -1.44 29.86
C GLU A 221 -80.54 -1.44 31.39
N LEU A 222 -79.43 -1.39 32.13
CA LEU A 222 -79.43 -1.34 33.58
C LEU A 222 -80.19 -0.12 34.10
N ALA A 223 -80.01 1.06 33.52
CA ALA A 223 -80.75 2.26 33.90
C ALA A 223 -82.26 2.08 33.70
N SER A 224 -82.67 1.50 32.57
CA SER A 224 -84.09 1.21 32.29
C SER A 224 -84.69 0.21 33.28
N LEU A 225 -83.94 -0.83 33.65
CA LEU A 225 -84.36 -1.83 34.63
C LEU A 225 -84.43 -1.24 36.05
N MET A 226 -83.51 -0.34 36.40
CA MET A 226 -83.56 0.38 37.66
C MET A 226 -84.81 1.28 37.74
N GLU A 227 -85.15 1.98 36.65
CA GLU A 227 -86.34 2.83 36.60
C GLU A 227 -87.62 1.99 36.74
N THR A 228 -87.75 0.89 36.01
CA THR A 228 -88.91 -0.01 36.13
C THR A 228 -89.02 -0.65 37.52
N ARG A 229 -87.90 -1.02 38.12
CA ARG A 229 -87.84 -1.50 39.51
C ARG A 229 -88.31 -0.44 40.49
N ASN A 230 -87.83 0.80 40.36
CA ASN A 230 -88.21 1.90 41.25
C ASN A 230 -89.70 2.22 41.14
N ALA A 231 -90.24 2.30 39.92
CA ALA A 231 -91.67 2.49 39.69
C ALA A 231 -92.53 1.36 40.29
N ALA A 232 -92.05 0.11 40.23
CA ALA A 232 -92.72 -1.03 40.86
C ALA A 232 -92.69 -0.94 42.40
N LEU A 233 -91.57 -0.52 42.98
CA LEU A 233 -91.44 -0.28 44.42
C LEU A 233 -92.37 0.84 44.89
N GLU A 234 -92.41 1.98 44.20
CA GLU A 234 -93.34 3.08 44.52
C GLU A 234 -94.80 2.63 44.46
N LYS A 235 -95.17 1.83 43.46
CA LYS A 235 -96.51 1.25 43.36
C LYS A 235 -96.81 0.34 44.55
N LEU A 236 -95.86 -0.50 44.96
CA LEU A 236 -96.02 -1.39 46.12
C LEU A 236 -96.17 -0.59 47.41
N GLU A 237 -95.34 0.42 47.62
CA GLU A 237 -95.41 1.31 48.79
C GLU A 237 -96.75 2.04 48.88
N ARG A 238 -97.27 2.54 47.74
CA ARG A 238 -98.60 3.14 47.67
C ARG A 238 -99.69 2.14 48.04
N LEU A 239 -99.68 0.94 47.44
CA LEU A 239 -100.66 -0.11 47.75
C LEU A 239 -100.61 -0.53 49.22
N ASN A 240 -99.41 -0.65 49.79
CA ASN A 240 -99.22 -0.97 51.19
C ASN A 240 -99.77 0.14 52.10
N SER A 241 -99.57 1.40 51.74
CA SER A 241 -100.14 2.56 52.46
C SER A 241 -101.68 2.58 52.38
N GLU A 242 -102.27 2.29 51.21
CA GLU A 242 -103.72 2.16 51.06
C GLU A 242 -104.28 0.98 51.87
N PHE A 243 -103.59 -0.17 51.86
CA PHE A 243 -103.99 -1.36 52.60
C PHE A 243 -103.98 -1.12 54.11
N THR A 244 -102.89 -0.57 54.63
CA THR A 244 -102.75 -0.20 56.05
C THR A 244 -103.79 0.84 56.47
N GLY A 245 -104.08 1.83 55.62
CA GLY A 245 -105.16 2.80 55.84
C GLY A 245 -106.53 2.14 55.95
N ARG A 246 -106.91 1.30 54.98
CA ARG A 246 -108.20 0.57 54.99
C ARG A 246 -108.30 -0.40 56.16
N GLN A 247 -107.20 -1.09 56.49
CA GLN A 247 -107.16 -2.00 57.64
C GLN A 247 -107.48 -1.25 58.94
N LYS A 248 -106.92 -0.05 59.11
CA LYS A 248 -107.23 0.81 60.25
C LYS A 248 -108.70 1.27 60.26
N GLU A 249 -109.25 1.67 59.11
CA GLU A 249 -110.67 2.03 59.01
C GLU A 249 -111.61 0.86 59.39
N ILE A 250 -111.27 -0.36 58.96
CA ILE A 250 -112.03 -1.58 59.33
C ILE A 250 -111.94 -1.82 60.83
N GLU A 251 -110.75 -1.71 61.42
CA GLU A 251 -110.53 -1.86 62.87
C GLU A 251 -111.35 -0.82 63.66
N ASP A 252 -111.31 0.45 63.25
CA ASP A 252 -112.10 1.53 63.86
C ASP A 252 -113.61 1.28 63.73
N TYR A 253 -114.08 0.79 62.57
CA TYR A 253 -115.48 0.44 62.36
C TYR A 253 -115.92 -0.75 63.23
N LEU A 254 -115.09 -1.78 63.37
CA LEU A 254 -115.37 -2.93 64.23
C LEU A 254 -115.41 -2.50 65.71
N ALA A 255 -114.49 -1.63 66.13
CA ALA A 255 -114.47 -1.08 67.48
C ALA A 255 -115.75 -0.27 67.79
N THR A 256 -116.14 0.65 66.90
CA THR A 256 -117.35 1.46 67.07
C THR A 256 -118.63 0.62 67.03
N LYS A 257 -118.71 -0.41 66.16
CA LYS A 257 -119.83 -1.36 66.13
C LYS A 257 -119.95 -2.13 67.44
N GLU A 258 -118.83 -2.55 68.02
CA GLU A 258 -118.78 -3.25 69.29
C GLU A 258 -119.16 -2.32 70.47
N ASP A 259 -118.70 -1.07 70.48
CA ASP A 259 -119.13 -0.04 71.44
C ASP A 259 -120.64 0.20 71.37
N LEU A 260 -121.20 0.28 70.16
CA LEU A 260 -122.63 0.44 69.95
C LEU A 260 -123.42 -0.78 70.44
N ARG A 261 -122.93 -2.00 70.17
CA ARG A 261 -123.52 -3.25 70.70
C ARG A 261 -123.53 -3.23 72.22
N ARG A 262 -122.39 -2.95 72.86
CA ARG A 262 -122.27 -2.83 74.33
C ARG A 262 -123.19 -1.76 74.91
N SER A 263 -123.36 -0.62 74.23
CA SER A 263 -124.24 0.46 74.67
C SER A 263 -125.71 0.06 74.60
N LYS A 264 -126.15 -0.61 73.52
CA LYS A 264 -127.51 -1.16 73.40
C LYS A 264 -127.79 -2.23 74.45
N GLU A 265 -126.85 -3.15 74.67
CA GLU A 265 -127.00 -4.19 75.71
C GLU A 265 -127.14 -3.59 77.11
N ARG A 266 -126.35 -2.53 77.40
CA ARG A 266 -126.46 -1.76 78.64
C ARG A 266 -127.81 -1.07 78.74
N GLU A 267 -128.27 -0.41 77.69
CA GLU A 267 -129.56 0.28 77.67
C GLU A 267 -130.73 -0.70 77.84
N GLU A 268 -130.73 -1.83 77.14
CA GLU A 268 -131.71 -2.89 77.31
C GLU A 268 -131.71 -3.45 78.74
N TYR A 269 -130.53 -3.66 79.32
CA TYR A 269 -130.41 -4.08 80.72
C TYR A 269 -131.00 -3.05 81.68
N LEU A 270 -130.67 -1.77 81.51
CA LEU A 270 -131.19 -0.66 82.31
C LEU A 270 -132.72 -0.56 82.15
N ASN A 271 -133.26 -0.66 80.93
CA ASN A 271 -134.69 -0.64 80.65
C ASN A 271 -135.41 -1.84 81.29
N LYS A 272 -134.82 -3.04 81.24
CA LYS A 272 -135.33 -4.24 81.93
C LYS A 272 -135.38 -4.01 83.45
N MET A 273 -134.34 -3.43 84.04
CA MET A 273 -134.31 -3.14 85.48
C MET A 273 -135.26 -2.01 85.88
N ALA A 274 -135.32 -0.94 85.10
CA ALA A 274 -136.29 0.14 85.27
C ALA A 274 -137.72 -0.40 85.22
N THR A 275 -138.04 -1.29 84.28
CA THR A 275 -139.34 -1.97 84.20
C THR A 275 -139.64 -2.79 85.46
N LYS A 276 -138.66 -3.54 85.99
CA LYS A 276 -138.82 -4.27 87.26
C LYS A 276 -139.07 -3.35 88.46
N ILE A 277 -138.29 -2.26 88.58
CA ILE A 277 -138.45 -1.26 89.65
C ILE A 277 -139.82 -0.59 89.53
N GLN A 278 -140.20 -0.18 88.32
CA GLN A 278 -141.49 0.44 88.06
C GLN A 278 -142.65 -0.51 88.37
N ALA A 279 -142.57 -1.79 87.99
CA ALA A 279 -143.58 -2.80 88.32
C ALA A 279 -143.66 -3.04 89.84
N TRP A 280 -142.51 -3.11 90.53
CA TRP A 280 -142.45 -3.20 91.98
C TRP A 280 -143.07 -1.97 92.65
N TRP A 281 -142.78 -0.77 92.17
CA TRP A 281 -143.33 0.47 92.71
C TRP A 281 -144.84 0.58 92.45
N ARG A 282 -145.32 0.31 91.23
CA ARG A 282 -146.75 0.26 90.92
C ARG A 282 -147.48 -0.76 91.79
N GLY A 283 -146.94 -1.97 91.93
CA GLY A 283 -147.48 -2.98 92.84
C GLY A 283 -147.46 -2.55 94.31
N THR A 284 -146.43 -1.83 94.74
CA THR A 284 -146.32 -1.27 96.10
C THR A 284 -147.32 -0.13 96.32
N MET A 285 -147.52 0.76 95.34
CA MET A 285 -148.51 1.83 95.41
C MET A 285 -149.92 1.26 95.58
N VAL A 286 -150.25 0.18 94.86
CA VAL A 286 -151.54 -0.52 95.01
C VAL A 286 -151.65 -1.17 96.39
N ARG A 287 -150.68 -2.01 96.79
CA ARG A 287 -150.74 -2.75 98.07
C ARG A 287 -150.69 -1.86 99.31
N ARG A 288 -149.92 -0.77 99.27
CA ARG A 288 -149.81 0.22 100.36
C ARG A 288 -150.80 1.38 100.23
N HIS A 289 -151.66 1.36 99.21
CA HIS A 289 -152.74 2.34 99.01
C HIS A 289 -152.23 3.80 98.95
N LEU A 290 -151.12 4.01 98.23
CA LEU A 290 -150.48 5.31 98.08
C LEU A 290 -151.00 6.03 96.82
N GLY A 291 -150.98 7.36 96.83
CA GLY A 291 -151.37 8.18 95.67
C GLY A 291 -152.85 8.03 95.28
N PRO A 292 -153.18 7.90 93.96
CA PRO A 292 -154.56 7.76 93.48
C PRO A 292 -155.33 6.58 94.09
N TYR A 293 -154.63 5.58 94.62
CA TYR A 293 -155.20 4.39 95.25
C TYR A 293 -155.55 4.57 96.74
N LYS A 294 -155.39 5.78 97.30
CA LYS A 294 -155.76 6.08 98.71
C LYS A 294 -157.24 5.79 99.03
N TYR A 295 -158.12 5.88 98.04
CA TYR A 295 -159.55 5.65 98.29
C TYR A 295 -159.84 4.20 98.70
N PHE A 296 -159.09 3.23 98.17
CA PHE A 296 -159.20 1.82 98.56
C PHE A 296 -158.84 1.59 100.04
N SER A 297 -157.95 2.40 100.63
CA SER A 297 -157.62 2.34 102.06
C SER A 297 -158.76 2.83 102.95
N LYS A 298 -159.68 3.65 102.43
CA LYS A 298 -160.86 4.16 103.17
C LYS A 298 -162.09 3.25 103.02
N ILE A 299 -162.12 2.37 102.01
CA ILE A 299 -163.17 1.34 101.83
C ILE A 299 -162.86 0.08 102.66
N ALA A 300 -161.59 -0.16 102.99
CA ALA A 300 -161.17 -1.30 103.79
C ALA A 300 -161.21 -1.03 105.31
N ARG A 301 -162.41 -0.82 105.88
CA ARG A 301 -162.75 -1.07 107.32
C ARG A 301 -164.24 -0.78 107.57
N PRO A 302 -165.00 -1.60 108.34
CA PRO A 302 -164.88 -3.04 108.62
C PRO A 302 -166.23 -3.80 108.48
N GLN A 303 -166.19 -5.13 108.28
CA GLN A 303 -167.16 -6.02 108.95
C GLN A 303 -166.59 -7.43 109.23
N LYS A 304 -166.81 -7.86 110.47
CA LYS A 304 -166.55 -9.19 111.03
C LYS A 304 -167.60 -10.20 110.58
N LYS A 305 -167.16 -11.35 110.06
CA LYS A 305 -167.72 -12.73 110.14
C LYS A 305 -166.76 -13.58 109.29
N GLY A 306 -166.20 -14.73 109.66
CA GLY A 306 -166.55 -15.72 110.66
C GLY A 306 -166.48 -17.11 109.98
N LYS A 307 -165.55 -17.96 110.45
CA LYS A 307 -165.46 -19.44 110.33
C LYS A 307 -164.95 -20.12 109.05
N GLY A 308 -163.97 -21.03 109.27
CA GLY A 308 -163.89 -22.38 108.67
C GLY A 308 -162.66 -22.63 107.77
N LYS A 309 -161.59 -23.28 108.25
CA LYS A 309 -161.23 -24.73 108.07
C LYS A 309 -160.98 -25.11 106.60
N LYS A 310 -159.91 -25.82 106.19
CA LYS A 310 -159.15 -26.92 106.82
C LYS A 310 -157.95 -27.31 105.91
N LYS A 311 -156.94 -27.92 106.54
CA LYS A 311 -155.81 -28.72 105.99
C LYS A 311 -154.68 -27.98 105.28
#